data_AF-A0A9Q0NJ81-F1
#
_entry.id   AF-A0A9Q0NJ81-F1
#
_cell.length_a   1.000
_cell.length_b   1.000
_cell.length_c   1.000
_cell.angle_alpha   90.00
_cell.angle_beta   90.00
_cell.angle_gamma   90.00
#
_symmetry.space_group_name_H-M   'P 1'
#
loop_
_entity.id
_entity.type
_entity.pdbx_description
1 polymer ?
#
loop_
_entity_poly.entity_id
_entity_poly.type
_entity_poly.pdbx_seq_one_letter_code
_entity_poly.pdbx_strand_id
1 'polypeptide(L)'
;MDLCIFVVKVLQGLWRNDLVALKGACPNCGEEVFAFVKSDQSNNSPHRADCHVCESLLEFRTQVEQTISRAGRRWVYGRIYLVSRRRQKWK
;
A
#
# COMPACT_ATOMS: atom_id res chain seq x y z
N MET A 1 15.38 18.38 2.29
CA MET A 1 15.16 18.44 0.82
C MET A 1 14.58 17.11 0.31
N ASP A 2 13.90 16.35 1.17
CA ASP A 2 13.64 14.92 0.99
C ASP A 2 12.22 14.61 0.48
N LEU A 3 11.28 15.56 0.65
CA LEU A 3 9.89 15.42 0.20
C LEU A 3 9.77 15.50 -1.34
N CYS A 4 10.58 16.32 -2.01
CA CYS A 4 10.53 16.47 -3.48
C CYS A 4 11.00 15.22 -4.23
N ILE A 5 12.04 14.53 -3.72
CA ILE A 5 12.54 13.31 -4.38
C ILE A 5 11.50 12.18 -4.30
N PHE A 6 10.79 12.08 -3.17
CA PHE A 6 9.73 11.09 -3.00
C PHE A 6 8.58 11.31 -3.98
N VAL A 7 8.12 12.57 -4.12
CA VAL A 7 7.06 12.95 -5.06
C VAL A 7 7.45 12.61 -6.51
N VAL A 8 8.67 12.94 -6.93
CA VAL A 8 9.16 12.64 -8.29
C VAL A 8 9.23 11.13 -8.55
N LYS A 9 9.67 10.34 -7.57
CA LYS A 9 9.75 8.87 -7.69
C LYS A 9 8.37 8.23 -7.78
N VAL A 10 7.39 8.68 -6.98
CA VAL A 10 6.00 8.18 -7.02
C VAL A 10 5.36 8.51 -8.37
N LEU A 11 5.54 9.74 -8.85
CA LEU A 11 5.05 10.17 -10.16
C LEU A 11 5.67 9.35 -11.31
N GLN A 12 6.98 9.07 -11.26
CA GLN A 12 7.63 8.24 -12.27
C GLN A 12 7.14 6.79 -12.25
N GLY A 13 6.86 6.21 -11.08
CA GLY A 13 6.34 4.85 -10.99
C GLY A 13 4.91 4.72 -11.51
N LEU A 14 4.05 5.71 -11.21
CA LEU A 14 2.73 5.81 -11.81
C LEU A 14 2.80 5.87 -13.34
N TRP A 15 3.76 6.63 -13.87
CA TRP A 15 4.01 6.73 -15.31
C TRP A 15 4.51 5.42 -15.95
N ARG A 16 5.27 4.60 -15.21
CA ARG A 16 5.78 3.30 -15.68
C ARG A 16 4.78 2.15 -15.50
N ASN A 17 3.56 2.42 -15.03
CA ASN A 17 2.55 1.42 -14.67
C ASN A 17 3.08 0.35 -13.67
N ASP A 18 4.13 0.67 -12.91
CA ASP A 18 4.69 -0.26 -11.91
C ASP A 18 4.10 -0.04 -10.51
N LEU A 19 3.39 1.08 -10.28
CA LEU A 19 2.69 1.39 -9.04
C LEU A 19 1.17 1.29 -9.20
N VAL A 20 0.52 0.72 -8.18
CA VAL A 20 -0.93 0.69 -8.05
C VAL A 20 -1.34 1.35 -6.73
N ALA A 21 -2.44 2.09 -6.75
CA ALA A 21 -3.04 2.66 -5.56
C ALA A 21 -4.03 1.66 -4.96
N LEU A 22 -3.80 1.24 -3.72
CA LEU A 22 -4.82 0.59 -2.90
C LEU A 22 -5.60 1.65 -2.16
N LYS A 23 -6.93 1.52 -2.18
CA LYS A 23 -7.89 2.38 -1.50
C LYS A 23 -8.74 1.52 -0.56
N GLY A 24 -9.01 2.00 0.65
CA GLY A 24 -9.92 1.34 1.58
C GLY A 24 -10.12 2.12 2.88
N ALA A 25 -10.92 1.59 3.79
CA ALA A 25 -11.17 2.21 5.09
C ALA A 25 -10.16 1.73 6.15
N CYS A 26 -9.77 2.64 7.05
CA CYS A 26 -8.99 2.31 8.23
C CYS A 26 -9.80 1.36 9.12
N PRO A 27 -9.28 0.16 9.46
CA PRO A 27 -9.98 -0.80 10.32
C PRO A 27 -10.15 -0.33 11.77
N ASN A 28 -9.51 0.77 12.18
CA ASN A 28 -9.64 1.33 13.53
C ASN A 28 -10.66 2.48 13.60
N CYS A 29 -10.56 3.48 12.72
CA CYS A 29 -11.38 4.70 12.80
C CYS A 29 -12.34 4.90 11.62
N GLY A 30 -12.32 4.02 10.61
CA GLY A 30 -13.19 4.10 9.43
C GLY A 30 -12.75 5.08 8.34
N GLU A 31 -11.73 5.91 8.59
CA GLU A 31 -11.29 6.92 7.62
C GLU A 31 -10.72 6.31 6.33
N GLU A 32 -10.94 6.97 5.20
CA GLU A 32 -10.39 6.57 3.90
C GLU A 32 -8.86 6.69 3.87
N VAL A 33 -8.17 5.60 3.52
CA VAL A 33 -6.70 5.54 3.45
C VAL A 33 -6.23 5.00 2.10
N PHE A 34 -5.02 5.41 1.72
CA PHE A 34 -4.40 5.04 0.44
C PHE A 34 -2.97 4.53 0.65
N ALA A 35 -2.56 3.59 -0.20
CA ALA A 35 -1.16 3.16 -0.29
C ALA A 35 -0.77 2.92 -1.75
N PHE A 36 0.44 3.36 -2.12
CA PHE A 36 1.02 3.06 -3.43
C PHE A 36 1.97 1.88 -3.28
N VAL A 37 1.69 0.81 -4.03
CA VAL A 37 2.37 -0.47 -3.95
C VAL A 37 2.83 -0.90 -5.32
N LYS A 38 4.01 -1.52 -5.39
CA LYS A 38 4.51 -2.01 -6.68
C LYS A 38 3.74 -3.23 -7.15
N SER A 39 3.43 -3.27 -8.45
CA SER A 39 2.65 -4.34 -9.09
C SER A 39 3.45 -5.64 -9.32
N ASP A 40 4.76 -5.62 -9.15
CA ASP A 40 5.70 -6.75 -9.31
C ASP A 40 6.08 -7.42 -7.97
N GLN A 41 5.96 -6.71 -6.84
CA GLN A 41 6.29 -7.21 -5.50
C GLN A 41 5.10 -7.81 -4.74
N SER A 42 4.00 -8.08 -5.44
CA SER A 42 2.67 -8.28 -4.86
C SER A 42 2.49 -9.45 -3.88
N ASN A 43 3.52 -10.28 -3.66
CA ASN A 43 3.45 -11.39 -2.69
C ASN A 43 4.49 -11.34 -1.58
N ASN A 44 5.55 -10.53 -1.66
CA ASN A 44 6.74 -10.75 -0.82
C ASN A 44 7.03 -9.64 0.19
N SER A 45 6.41 -8.46 0.09
CA SER A 45 6.62 -7.40 1.10
C SER A 45 5.32 -6.67 1.44
N PRO A 46 4.79 -6.83 2.66
CA PRO A 46 3.69 -6.00 3.12
C PRO A 46 4.11 -4.53 3.16
N HIS A 47 3.24 -3.63 2.67
CA HIS A 47 3.49 -2.19 2.76
C HIS A 47 2.88 -1.64 4.05
N ARG A 48 3.66 -0.92 4.84
CA ARG A 48 3.23 -0.38 6.14
C ARG A 48 3.18 1.14 6.10
N ALA A 49 2.08 1.68 6.61
CA ALA A 49 1.90 3.12 6.80
C ALA A 49 0.99 3.36 8.02
N ASP A 50 1.07 4.54 8.59
CA ASP A 50 0.20 4.95 9.69
C ASP A 50 -1.10 5.54 9.12
N CYS A 51 -2.22 5.29 9.79
CA CYS A 51 -3.47 6.01 9.52
C CYS A 51 -3.24 7.49 9.80
N HIS A 52 -3.55 8.35 8.84
CA HIS A 52 -3.34 9.80 8.98
C HIS A 52 -4.28 10.48 10.00
N VAL A 53 -5.32 9.78 10.46
CA VAL A 53 -6.27 10.30 11.47
C VAL A 53 -5.99 9.72 12.86
N CYS A 54 -5.96 8.40 13.00
CA CYS A 54 -5.84 7.77 14.32
C CYS A 54 -4.45 7.21 14.62
N GLU A 55 -3.47 7.45 13.73
CA GLU A 55 -2.06 7.04 13.87
C GLU A 55 -1.84 5.54 14.07
N SER A 56 -2.87 4.73 13.86
CA SER A 56 -2.80 3.28 13.93
C SER A 56 -1.92 2.74 12.82
N LEU A 57 -1.01 1.82 13.15
CA LEU A 57 -0.15 1.17 12.16
C LEU A 57 -0.99 0.24 11.29
N LEU A 58 -0.99 0.49 9.98
CA LEU A 58 -1.71 -0.29 8.98
C LEU A 58 -0.72 -1.08 8.12
N GLU A 59 -1.16 -2.26 7.73
CA GLU A 59 -0.45 -3.12 6.78
C GLU A 59 -1.33 -3.40 5.57
N PHE A 60 -0.87 -2.93 4.41
CA PHE A 60 -1.49 -3.12 3.12
C PHE A 60 -0.87 -4.35 2.46
N ARG A 61 -1.72 -5.32 2.12
CA ARG A 61 -1.32 -6.52 1.37
C ARG A 61 -2.03 -6.54 0.04
N THR A 62 -1.26 -6.62 -1.04
CA THR A 62 -1.78 -6.78 -2.39
C THR A 62 -1.97 -8.25 -2.74
N GLN A 63 -2.89 -8.50 -3.65
CA GLN A 63 -3.02 -9.72 -4.41
C GLN A 63 -3.19 -9.31 -5.87
N VAL A 64 -2.32 -9.82 -6.72
CA VAL A 64 -2.37 -9.58 -8.16
C VAL A 64 -3.13 -10.74 -8.80
N GLU A 65 -4.24 -10.43 -9.45
CA GLU A 65 -4.91 -11.38 -10.33
C GLU A 65 -4.55 -11.04 -11.77
N GLN A 66 -3.76 -11.94 -12.37
CA GLN A 66 -3.43 -11.85 -13.78
C GLN A 66 -4.59 -12.44 -14.58
N THR A 67 -5.57 -11.62 -14.92
CA THR A 67 -6.52 -11.99 -15.96
C THR A 67 -5.79 -12.04 -17.29
N ILE A 68 -5.77 -13.21 -17.95
CA ILE A 68 -5.22 -13.47 -19.30
C ILE A 68 -6.14 -12.81 -20.35
N SER A 69 -6.44 -11.53 -20.19
CA SER A 69 -7.18 -10.75 -21.18
C SER A 69 -6.18 -10.18 -22.18
N ARG A 70 -6.51 -10.26 -23.48
CA ARG A 70 -5.73 -9.76 -24.62
C ARG A 70 -5.25 -8.29 -24.51
N ALA A 71 -5.76 -7.54 -23.53
CA ALA A 71 -5.45 -6.13 -23.30
C ALA A 71 -4.35 -5.88 -22.24
N GLY A 72 -3.74 -6.92 -21.64
CA GLY A 72 -2.62 -6.76 -20.70
C GLY A 72 -2.95 -6.02 -19.39
N ARG A 73 -4.23 -5.88 -19.05
CA ARG A 73 -4.66 -5.21 -17.81
C ARG A 73 -4.52 -6.16 -16.63
N ARG A 74 -3.75 -5.74 -15.63
CA ARG A 74 -3.53 -6.45 -14.37
C ARG A 74 -4.45 -5.87 -13.31
N TRP A 75 -5.32 -6.68 -12.73
CA TRP A 75 -6.11 -6.27 -11.57
C TRP A 75 -5.29 -6.51 -10.32
N VAL A 76 -5.24 -5.49 -9.46
CA VAL A 76 -4.59 -5.59 -8.15
C VAL A 76 -5.64 -5.22 -7.12
N TYR A 77 -5.96 -6.16 -6.27
CA TYR A 77 -6.78 -5.93 -5.08
C TYR A 77 -5.93 -6.16 -3.84
N GLY A 78 -6.51 -5.96 -2.68
CA GLY A 78 -5.77 -6.14 -1.44
C GLY A 78 -6.64 -6.05 -0.21
N ARG A 79 -5.99 -6.16 0.94
CA ARG A 79 -6.60 -6.03 2.26
C ARG A 79 -5.75 -5.11 3.13
N ILE A 80 -6.42 -4.39 4.03
CA ILE A 80 -5.81 -3.49 5.00
C ILE A 80 -5.96 -4.13 6.37
N TYR A 81 -4.86 -4.31 7.08
CA TYR A 81 -4.83 -4.93 8.41
C TYR A 81 -4.38 -3.91 9.45
N LEU A 82 -5.04 -3.93 10.61
CA LEU A 82 -4.55 -3.26 11.81
C LEU A 82 -3.40 -4.05 12.41
N VAL A 83 -2.26 -3.41 12.63
CA VAL A 83 -1.09 -4.04 13.24
C VAL A 83 -0.85 -3.46 14.63
N SER A 84 -0.73 -4.35 15.62
CA SER A 84 -0.27 -3.95 16.94
C SER A 84 1.24 -3.65 16.90
N ARG A 85 1.61 -2.41 17.23
CA ARG A 85 2.98 -2.10 17.68
C ARG A 85 3.14 -2.71 19.08
N ARG A 86 3.36 -4.03 19.20
CA ARG A 86 3.81 -4.59 20.48
C ARG A 86 5.11 -3.86 20.82
N ARG A 87 5.06 -2.97 21.82
CA ARG A 87 6.27 -2.46 22.45
C ARG A 87 7.05 -3.70 22.86
N GLN A 88 8.22 -3.91 22.28
CA GLN A 88 9.22 -4.79 22.86
C GLN A 88 9.44 -4.24 24.27
N LYS A 89 8.75 -4.81 25.26
CA LYS A 89 8.97 -4.51 26.67
C LYS A 89 10.34 -5.10 26.95
N TRP A 90 11.39 -4.32 26.68
CA TRP A 90 12.73 -4.65 27.14
C TRP A 90 12.61 -4.84 28.65
N LYS A 91 12.96 -6.06 29.08
CA LYS A 91 13.16 -6.38 30.48
C LYS A 91 14.43 -5.72 30.97
#